data_AF-A0A6I5NEL0-F1
#
_entry.id   AF-A0A6I5NEL0-F1
#
_cell.length_a   1.000
_cell.length_b   1.000
_cell.length_c   1.000
_cell.angle_alpha   90.00
_cell.angle_beta   90.00
_cell.angle_gamma   90.00
#
_symmetry.space_group_name_H-M   'P 1'
#
loop_
_entity.id
_entity.type
_entity.pdbx_description
1 polymer ?
#
loop_
_entity_poly.entity_id
_entity_poly.type
_entity_poly.pdbx_seq_one_letter_code
_entity_poly.pdbx_strand_id
1 'polypeptide(L)'
;HDAETARAIYTPERYARLIAASQQAQTYYEANGTVQYTLAATNDEAIDLAAMRWADPSFYYTNPERGAIPEYENRFPIMAWEEWLTFDALAAADGIKIPYLMIHGDQMALPDNAQAFYTEVDSTKALKWVEGLQMDYYDQPELIDNAVDLVADHFNQTLR
;
A
#
# COMPACT_ATOMS: atom_id res chain seq x y z
N HIS A 1 -4.91 -4.50 -3.29
CA HIS A 1 -6.25 -4.45 -3.89
C HIS A 1 -6.33 -5.47 -5.02
N ASP A 2 -7.53 -5.71 -5.54
CA ASP A 2 -7.80 -6.30 -6.85
C ASP A 2 -8.34 -5.23 -7.81
N ALA A 3 -8.73 -5.63 -9.03
CA ALA A 3 -9.29 -4.71 -10.03
C ALA A 3 -10.63 -4.08 -9.63
N GLU A 4 -11.47 -4.80 -8.87
CA GLU A 4 -12.77 -4.29 -8.41
C GLU A 4 -12.57 -3.19 -7.36
N THR A 5 -11.76 -3.48 -6.36
CA THR A 5 -11.38 -2.60 -5.27
C THR A 5 -10.70 -1.34 -5.81
N ALA A 6 -9.77 -1.48 -6.77
CA ALA A 6 -9.12 -0.33 -7.39
C ALA A 6 -10.15 0.58 -8.07
N ARG A 7 -11.10 0.03 -8.84
CA ARG A 7 -12.15 0.85 -9.48
C ARG A 7 -13.05 1.56 -8.48
N ALA A 8 -13.35 0.92 -7.35
CA ALA A 8 -14.15 1.53 -6.28
C ALA A 8 -13.43 2.72 -5.63
N ILE A 9 -12.15 2.56 -5.29
CA ILE A 9 -11.34 3.59 -4.61
C ILE A 9 -11.05 4.78 -5.54
N TYR A 10 -10.65 4.51 -6.78
CA TYR A 10 -10.16 5.53 -7.69
C TYR A 10 -11.27 6.21 -8.50
N THR A 11 -12.53 5.79 -8.35
CA THR A 11 -13.68 6.15 -9.23
C THR A 11 -13.44 5.82 -10.71
N PRO A 12 -14.48 5.58 -11.52
CA PRO A 12 -14.30 5.32 -12.94
C PRO A 12 -13.57 6.45 -13.69
N GLU A 13 -13.88 7.70 -13.37
CA GLU A 13 -13.35 8.87 -14.07
C GLU A 13 -11.88 9.12 -13.73
N ARG A 14 -11.51 9.04 -12.44
CA ARG A 14 -10.11 9.22 -12.04
C ARG A 14 -9.28 8.01 -12.43
N TYR A 15 -9.79 6.78 -12.32
CA TYR A 15 -9.13 5.59 -12.87
C TYR A 15 -8.76 5.79 -14.35
N ALA A 16 -9.71 6.19 -15.20
CA ALA A 16 -9.45 6.41 -16.63
C ALA A 16 -8.40 7.50 -16.89
N ARG A 17 -8.42 8.60 -16.13
CA ARG A 17 -7.40 9.66 -16.24
C ARG A 17 -6.01 9.18 -15.84
N LEU A 18 -5.90 8.40 -14.77
CA LEU A 18 -4.63 7.86 -14.29
C LEU A 18 -4.04 6.87 -15.30
N ILE A 19 -4.85 6.00 -15.91
CA ILE A 19 -4.42 5.12 -17.00
C ILE A 19 -3.87 5.94 -18.18
N ALA A 20 -4.62 6.94 -18.65
CA ALA A 20 -4.19 7.78 -19.77
C ALA A 20 -2.88 8.53 -19.46
N ALA A 21 -2.75 9.07 -18.25
CA ALA A 21 -1.52 9.73 -17.80
C ALA A 21 -0.33 8.75 -17.74
N SER A 22 -0.58 7.53 -17.26
CA SER A 22 0.43 6.46 -17.22
C SER A 22 0.98 6.15 -18.59
N GLN A 23 0.10 5.92 -19.57
CA GLN A 23 0.46 5.57 -20.95
C GLN A 23 1.22 6.70 -21.65
N GLN A 24 0.82 7.94 -21.41
CA GLN A 24 1.53 9.12 -21.91
C GLN A 24 2.94 9.21 -21.32
N ALA A 25 3.07 9.04 -20.00
CA ALA A 25 4.36 9.09 -19.32
C ALA A 25 5.28 7.94 -19.75
N GLN A 26 4.74 6.74 -19.98
CA GLN A 26 5.46 5.60 -20.51
C GLN A 26 6.02 5.90 -21.92
N THR A 27 5.17 6.41 -22.82
CA THR A 27 5.59 6.81 -24.17
C THR A 27 6.69 7.88 -24.12
N TYR A 28 6.57 8.84 -23.20
CA TYR A 28 7.59 9.87 -23.00
C TYR A 28 8.91 9.28 -22.52
N TYR A 29 8.88 8.35 -21.55
CA TYR A 29 10.08 7.66 -21.06
C TYR A 29 10.76 6.86 -22.17
N GLU A 30 10.00 6.10 -22.98
CA GLU A 30 10.54 5.32 -24.10
C GLU A 30 11.22 6.20 -25.16
N ALA A 31 10.68 7.40 -25.41
CA ALA A 31 11.24 8.33 -26.38
C ALA A 31 12.44 9.14 -25.87
N ASN A 32 12.49 9.45 -24.56
CA ASN A 32 13.43 10.45 -24.01
C ASN A 32 14.35 9.90 -22.91
N GLY A 33 14.13 8.69 -22.42
CA GLY A 33 14.85 8.08 -21.30
C GLY A 33 14.66 8.79 -19.95
N THR A 34 13.68 9.68 -19.85
CA THR A 34 13.45 10.52 -18.66
C THR A 34 12.11 10.17 -18.00
N VAL A 35 12.13 9.89 -16.70
CA VAL A 35 10.92 9.56 -15.93
C VAL A 35 10.19 10.84 -15.52
N GLN A 36 8.88 10.87 -15.76
CA GLN A 36 8.01 11.92 -15.24
C GLN A 36 7.44 11.51 -13.89
N TYR A 37 7.58 12.40 -12.91
CA TYR A 37 7.16 12.16 -11.53
C TYR A 37 6.02 13.09 -11.12
N THR A 38 5.20 12.58 -10.20
CA THR A 38 4.25 13.32 -9.37
C THR A 38 4.58 13.07 -7.90
N LEU A 39 3.80 13.62 -6.97
CA LEU A 39 3.97 13.38 -5.54
C LEU A 39 3.51 11.97 -5.16
N ALA A 40 4.28 11.28 -4.33
CA ALA A 40 3.84 10.02 -3.74
C ALA A 40 2.80 10.24 -2.63
N ALA A 41 2.94 11.31 -1.85
CA ALA A 41 2.04 11.72 -0.79
C ALA A 41 1.81 13.23 -0.80
N THR A 42 0.58 13.65 -0.53
CA THR A 42 0.23 15.07 -0.40
C THR A 42 -0.96 15.27 0.54
N ASN A 43 -0.98 16.44 1.20
CA ASN A 43 -2.16 16.94 1.91
C ASN A 43 -3.09 17.79 1.02
N ASP A 44 -2.71 18.00 -0.24
CA ASP A 44 -3.53 18.69 -1.24
C ASP A 44 -4.26 17.67 -2.12
N GLU A 45 -5.55 17.48 -1.87
CA GLU A 45 -6.39 16.56 -2.63
C GLU A 45 -6.61 17.00 -4.09
N ALA A 46 -6.32 18.26 -4.45
CA ALA A 46 -6.44 18.75 -5.82
C ALA A 46 -5.36 18.20 -6.77
N ILE A 47 -4.26 17.65 -6.24
CA ILE A 47 -3.19 17.05 -7.04
C ILE A 47 -3.62 15.64 -7.49
N ASP A 48 -4.43 15.56 -8.54
CA ASP A 48 -5.11 14.33 -9.00
C ASP A 48 -4.18 13.13 -9.21
N LEU A 49 -2.98 13.40 -9.74
CA LEU A 49 -1.94 12.40 -10.03
C LEU A 49 -1.19 11.91 -8.80
N ALA A 50 -1.32 12.54 -7.63
CA ALA A 50 -0.60 12.09 -6.44
C ALA A 50 -1.09 10.71 -5.98
N ALA A 51 -0.16 9.84 -5.58
CA ALA A 51 -0.47 8.45 -5.26
C ALA A 51 -1.32 8.32 -4.00
N MET A 52 -0.91 9.00 -2.94
CA MET A 52 -1.63 9.12 -1.68
C MET A 52 -2.05 10.58 -1.48
N ARG A 53 -3.36 10.80 -1.35
CA ARG A 53 -3.96 12.12 -1.10
C ARG A 53 -4.75 12.05 0.19
N TRP A 54 -4.33 12.81 1.19
CA TRP A 54 -4.96 12.77 2.50
C TRP A 54 -4.85 14.13 3.16
N ALA A 55 -5.96 14.86 3.30
CA ALA A 55 -5.93 16.25 3.77
C ALA A 55 -5.44 16.43 5.23
N ASP A 56 -5.37 15.36 6.02
CA ASP A 56 -4.94 15.43 7.42
C ASP A 56 -3.46 15.84 7.54
N PRO A 57 -3.12 16.95 8.21
CA PRO A 57 -1.74 17.38 8.39
C PRO A 57 -0.89 16.40 9.23
N SER A 58 -1.52 15.49 9.98
CA SER A 58 -0.83 14.44 10.73
C SER A 58 -0.43 13.23 9.88
N PHE A 59 -0.77 13.24 8.58
CA PHE A 59 -0.47 12.17 7.65
C PHE A 59 1.03 11.86 7.59
N TYR A 60 1.38 10.60 7.83
CA TYR A 60 2.75 10.14 8.05
C TYR A 60 3.75 10.64 6.99
N TYR A 61 3.44 10.47 5.71
CA TYR A 61 4.35 10.76 4.60
C TYR A 61 4.53 12.26 4.29
N THR A 62 3.72 13.14 4.89
CA THR A 62 3.82 14.59 4.70
C THR A 62 4.18 15.33 5.99
N ASN A 63 4.21 14.62 7.13
CA ASN A 63 4.57 15.18 8.43
C ASN A 63 6.08 15.01 8.73
N PRO A 64 6.86 16.10 8.88
CA PRO A 64 8.29 16.05 9.20
C PRO A 64 8.63 15.48 10.58
N GLU A 65 7.67 15.45 11.50
CA GLU A 65 7.82 14.80 12.81
C GLU A 65 7.60 13.28 12.74
N ARG A 66 7.15 12.77 11.59
CA ARG A 66 6.90 11.35 11.31
C ARG A 66 7.75 10.86 10.13
N GLY A 67 7.13 10.67 8.97
CA GLY A 67 7.72 10.01 7.81
C GLY A 67 8.27 10.92 6.72
N ALA A 68 8.06 12.25 6.80
CA ALA A 68 8.57 13.19 5.80
C ALA A 68 10.04 13.57 6.08
N ILE A 69 10.91 12.55 6.10
CA ILE A 69 12.36 12.71 6.30
C ILE A 69 13.06 13.15 5.00
N PRO A 70 14.23 13.81 5.07
CA PRO A 70 14.95 14.31 3.88
C PRO A 70 15.29 13.25 2.82
N GLU A 71 15.48 12.00 3.23
CA GLU A 71 15.81 10.86 2.36
C GLU A 71 14.60 10.37 1.54
N TYR A 72 13.38 10.71 1.96
CA TYR A 72 12.18 10.39 1.21
C TYR A 72 11.88 11.49 0.19
N GLU A 73 12.28 11.28 -1.07
CA GLU A 73 12.10 12.28 -2.15
C GLU A 73 10.63 12.62 -2.46
N ASN A 74 9.67 11.86 -1.92
CA ASN A 74 8.24 12.01 -2.17
C ASN A 74 7.87 12.02 -3.67
N ARG A 75 8.38 11.04 -4.41
CA ARG A 75 8.18 10.91 -5.86
C ARG A 75 7.47 9.61 -6.21
N PHE A 76 6.46 9.72 -7.05
CA PHE A 76 5.78 8.59 -7.69
C PHE A 76 5.96 8.68 -9.21
N PRO A 77 6.48 7.65 -9.90
CA PRO A 77 6.56 7.65 -11.36
C PRO A 77 5.15 7.63 -11.96
N ILE A 78 4.79 8.62 -12.79
CA ILE A 78 3.44 8.69 -13.37
C ILE A 78 3.16 7.44 -14.22
N MET A 79 4.17 6.89 -14.91
CA MET A 79 4.07 5.69 -15.73
C MET A 79 3.77 4.40 -14.95
N ALA A 80 3.87 4.42 -13.62
CA ALA A 80 3.54 3.27 -12.77
C ALA A 80 2.03 3.16 -12.46
N TRP A 81 1.21 4.15 -12.83
CA TRP A 81 -0.20 4.17 -12.50
C TRP A 81 -0.99 3.01 -13.12
N GLU A 82 -0.74 2.66 -14.38
CA GLU A 82 -1.43 1.55 -15.05
C GLU A 82 -1.06 0.21 -14.43
N GLU A 83 0.22 -0.04 -14.18
CA GLU A 83 0.67 -1.25 -13.49
C GLU A 83 0.05 -1.33 -12.08
N TRP A 84 0.08 -0.24 -11.32
CA TRP A 84 -0.55 -0.18 -10.00
C TRP A 84 -2.04 -0.49 -10.07
N LEU A 85 -2.80 0.20 -10.92
CA LEU A 85 -4.26 0.09 -11.01
C LEU A 85 -4.77 -1.23 -11.57
N THR A 86 -3.91 -1.99 -12.26
CA THR A 86 -4.24 -3.30 -12.84
C THR A 86 -3.65 -4.47 -12.07
N PHE A 87 -2.78 -4.20 -11.09
CA PHE A 87 -2.19 -5.23 -10.25
C PHE A 87 -3.25 -5.90 -9.35
N ASP A 88 -3.30 -7.22 -9.41
CA ASP A 88 -4.13 -8.04 -8.52
C ASP A 88 -3.24 -8.68 -7.45
N ALA A 89 -3.24 -8.06 -6.27
CA ALA A 89 -2.50 -8.58 -5.14
C ALA A 89 -3.16 -9.83 -4.55
N LEU A 90 -4.48 -10.00 -4.69
CA LEU A 90 -5.22 -11.11 -4.08
C LEU A 90 -4.96 -12.42 -4.81
N ALA A 91 -4.72 -12.36 -6.12
CA ALA A 91 -4.36 -13.51 -6.94
C ALA A 91 -3.10 -14.25 -6.47
N ALA A 92 -2.25 -13.64 -5.63
CA ALA A 92 -1.05 -14.29 -5.10
C ALA A 92 -1.30 -15.17 -3.85
N ALA A 93 -2.49 -15.09 -3.24
CA ALA A 93 -2.77 -15.72 -1.94
C ALA A 93 -2.68 -17.25 -1.99
N ASP A 94 -3.22 -17.87 -3.04
CA ASP A 94 -3.26 -19.34 -3.19
C ASP A 94 -1.86 -19.96 -3.38
N GLY A 95 -0.89 -19.18 -3.85
CA GLY A 95 0.50 -19.55 -4.02
C GLY A 95 1.29 -19.63 -2.71
N ILE A 96 0.76 -19.10 -1.60
CA ILE A 96 1.42 -19.17 -0.29
C ILE A 96 1.23 -20.57 0.30
N LYS A 97 2.28 -21.40 0.21
CA LYS A 97 2.30 -22.80 0.70
C LYS A 97 3.19 -23.03 1.93
N ILE A 98 3.76 -21.96 2.49
CA ILE A 98 4.61 -21.98 3.69
C ILE A 98 3.84 -21.40 4.89
N PRO A 99 4.30 -21.62 6.13
CA PRO A 99 3.67 -21.00 7.30
C PRO A 99 3.52 -19.49 7.12
N TYR A 100 2.33 -18.97 7.44
CA TYR A 100 1.92 -17.61 7.15
C TYR A 100 1.34 -16.92 8.39
N LEU A 101 1.77 -15.70 8.66
CA LEU A 101 1.18 -14.81 9.66
C LEU A 101 0.69 -13.53 8.97
N MET A 102 -0.56 -13.17 9.19
CA MET A 102 -1.09 -11.85 8.87
C MET A 102 -1.36 -11.07 10.15
N ILE A 103 -0.87 -9.83 10.21
CA ILE A 103 -1.21 -8.83 11.22
C ILE A 103 -1.89 -7.69 10.47
N HIS A 104 -3.15 -7.38 10.81
CA HIS A 104 -3.95 -6.35 10.13
C HIS A 104 -5.09 -5.87 11.04
N GLY A 105 -5.86 -4.84 10.66
CA GLY A 105 -6.92 -4.28 11.51
C GLY A 105 -7.95 -3.45 10.75
N ASP A 106 -9.03 -3.08 11.44
CA ASP A 106 -10.18 -2.38 10.81
C ASP A 106 -9.84 -0.97 10.31
N GLN A 107 -8.90 -0.28 10.96
CA GLN A 107 -8.49 1.09 10.61
C GLN A 107 -7.24 1.13 9.70
N MET A 108 -6.95 0.01 9.06
CA MET A 108 -5.82 -0.16 8.16
C MET A 108 -6.27 -0.15 6.70
N ALA A 109 -5.32 -0.11 5.76
CA ALA A 109 -5.67 -0.05 4.35
C ALA A 109 -6.33 -1.35 3.87
N LEU A 110 -7.57 -1.24 3.37
CA LEU A 110 -8.31 -2.33 2.71
C LEU A 110 -8.53 -3.57 3.59
N PRO A 111 -9.21 -3.44 4.75
CA PRO A 111 -9.38 -4.55 5.68
C PRO A 111 -10.15 -5.73 5.07
N ASP A 112 -11.17 -5.47 4.24
CA ASP A 112 -11.94 -6.52 3.57
C ASP A 112 -11.07 -7.33 2.59
N ASN A 113 -10.21 -6.65 1.82
CA ASN A 113 -9.26 -7.34 0.93
C ASN A 113 -8.23 -8.15 1.72
N ALA A 114 -7.81 -7.69 2.89
CA ALA A 114 -6.91 -8.44 3.75
C ALA A 114 -7.57 -9.70 4.30
N GLN A 115 -8.83 -9.62 4.73
CA GLN A 115 -9.60 -10.81 5.14
C GLN A 115 -9.79 -11.79 3.98
N ALA A 116 -10.09 -11.30 2.77
CA ALA A 116 -10.19 -12.12 1.58
C ALA A 116 -8.83 -12.80 1.27
N PHE A 117 -7.73 -12.04 1.26
CA PHE A 117 -6.40 -12.58 1.06
C PHE A 117 -6.07 -13.68 2.09
N TYR A 118 -6.29 -13.42 3.38
CA TYR A 118 -6.05 -14.42 4.43
C TYR A 118 -6.91 -15.67 4.23
N THR A 119 -8.16 -15.52 3.78
CA THR A 119 -9.08 -16.65 3.55
C THR A 119 -8.55 -17.56 2.44
N GLU A 120 -8.05 -16.99 1.35
CA GLU A 120 -7.53 -17.73 0.19
C GLU A 120 -6.17 -18.41 0.42
N VAL A 121 -5.37 -17.95 1.40
CA VAL A 121 -4.10 -18.61 1.73
C VAL A 121 -4.34 -20.06 2.18
N ASP A 122 -3.78 -21.02 1.46
CA ASP A 122 -3.93 -22.45 1.71
C ASP A 122 -2.61 -23.05 2.28
N SER A 123 -2.33 -22.67 3.51
CA SER A 123 -1.17 -23.12 4.29
C SER A 123 -1.47 -23.08 5.79
N THR A 124 -0.50 -23.48 6.63
CA THR A 124 -0.58 -23.21 8.06
C THR A 124 -0.55 -21.70 8.29
N LYS A 125 -1.70 -21.12 8.64
CA LYS A 125 -1.88 -19.68 8.75
C LYS A 125 -2.38 -19.23 10.12
N ALA A 126 -1.98 -18.04 10.52
CA ALA A 126 -2.48 -17.33 11.70
C ALA A 126 -2.84 -15.89 11.35
N LEU A 127 -3.93 -15.39 11.93
CA LEU A 127 -4.37 -14.00 11.81
C LEU A 127 -4.32 -13.34 13.18
N LYS A 128 -3.76 -12.13 13.23
CA LYS A 128 -3.83 -11.22 14.36
C LYS A 128 -4.55 -9.97 13.90
N TRP A 129 -5.81 -9.85 14.33
CA TRP A 129 -6.62 -8.67 14.06
C TRP A 129 -6.42 -7.66 15.20
N VAL A 130 -5.82 -6.51 14.89
CA VAL A 130 -5.29 -5.57 15.87
C VAL A 130 -5.98 -4.20 15.75
N GLU A 131 -5.87 -3.39 16.80
CA GLU A 131 -6.37 -2.01 16.85
C GLU A 131 -5.29 -1.01 16.38
N GLY A 132 -5.69 0.23 16.11
CA GLY A 132 -4.80 1.31 15.66
C GLY A 132 -4.83 1.56 14.14
N LEU A 133 -4.35 2.73 13.73
CA LEU A 133 -4.30 3.12 12.32
C LEU A 133 -3.12 2.44 11.61
N GLN A 134 -3.22 2.26 10.28
CA GLN A 134 -2.13 1.70 9.45
C GLN A 134 -0.75 2.26 9.79
N MET A 135 -0.64 3.58 9.87
CA MET A 135 0.65 4.26 10.04
C MET A 135 1.11 4.30 11.50
N ASP A 136 0.26 3.93 12.46
CA ASP A 136 0.71 3.84 13.86
C ASP A 136 1.68 2.67 14.05
N TYR A 137 1.53 1.61 13.24
CA TYR A 137 2.47 0.49 13.20
C TYR A 137 3.83 0.83 12.54
N TYR A 138 4.04 2.08 12.11
CA TYR A 138 5.29 2.52 11.50
C TYR A 138 6.16 3.28 12.49
N ASP A 139 5.55 4.00 13.45
CA ASP A 139 6.27 4.89 14.36
C ASP A 139 5.74 4.97 15.80
N GLN A 140 4.73 4.19 16.21
CA GLN A 140 4.29 4.11 17.61
C GLN A 140 4.94 2.91 18.32
N PRO A 141 5.89 3.13 19.26
CA PRO A 141 6.71 2.05 19.83
C PRO A 141 5.91 0.90 20.42
N GLU A 142 4.84 1.17 21.16
CA GLU A 142 4.03 0.12 21.80
C GLU A 142 3.36 -0.80 20.77
N LEU A 143 2.82 -0.25 19.68
CA LEU A 143 2.18 -1.04 18.63
C LEU A 143 3.21 -1.81 17.80
N ILE A 144 4.38 -1.20 17.56
CA ILE A 144 5.51 -1.85 16.89
C ILE A 144 6.02 -3.03 17.73
N ASP A 145 6.29 -2.83 19.01
CA ASP A 145 6.83 -3.87 19.90
C ASP A 145 5.88 -5.07 19.96
N ASN A 146 4.57 -4.82 20.13
CA ASN A 146 3.55 -5.87 20.10
C ASN A 146 3.52 -6.62 18.76
N ALA A 147 3.61 -5.92 17.62
CA ALA A 147 3.64 -6.57 16.30
C ALA A 147 4.93 -7.37 16.07
N VAL A 148 6.08 -6.86 16.54
CA VAL A 148 7.37 -7.54 16.45
C VAL A 148 7.38 -8.82 17.28
N ASP A 149 6.82 -8.81 18.49
CA ASP A 149 6.70 -10.00 19.32
C ASP A 149 5.88 -11.11 18.63
N LEU A 150 4.76 -10.75 17.99
CA LEU A 150 3.94 -11.68 17.20
C LEU A 150 4.72 -12.30 16.04
N VAL A 151 5.52 -11.49 15.33
CA VAL A 151 6.37 -11.96 14.22
C VAL A 151 7.50 -12.85 14.74
N ALA A 152 8.16 -12.48 15.84
CA ALA A 152 9.22 -13.27 16.46
C ALA A 152 8.71 -14.64 16.92
N ASP A 153 7.55 -14.68 17.56
CA ASP A 153 6.88 -15.92 17.97
C ASP A 153 6.56 -16.82 16.78
N HIS A 154 6.05 -16.24 15.69
CA HIS A 154 5.78 -17.00 14.46
C HIS A 154 7.07 -17.63 13.91
N PHE A 155 8.14 -16.86 13.76
CA PHE A 155 9.41 -17.38 13.24
C PHE A 155 10.01 -18.46 14.15
N ASN A 156 9.98 -18.28 15.47
CA ASN A 156 10.46 -19.29 16.43
C ASN A 156 9.70 -20.63 16.33
N GLN A 157 8.44 -20.58 15.91
CA GLN A 157 7.59 -21.76 15.72
C GLN A 157 7.77 -22.42 14.35
N THR A 158 8.13 -21.65 13.31
CA THR A 158 8.06 -22.11 11.91
C THR A 158 9.43 -22.28 11.24
N LEU A 159 10.49 -21.62 11.73
CA LEU A 159 11.85 -21.66 11.18
C LEU A 159 12.78 -22.50 12.07
N ARG A 160 12.53 -23.80 12.16
CA ARG A 160 13.41 -24.76 12.84
C ARG A 160 14.21 -25.60 11.86
#